data_AF-A0A7C4MRK7-F1
#
_entry.id   AF-A0A7C4MRK7-F1
#
_cell.length_a   1.000
_cell.length_b   1.000
_cell.length_c   1.000
_cell.angle_alpha   90.00
_cell.angle_beta   90.00
_cell.angle_gamma   90.00
#
_symmetry.space_group_name_H-M   'P 1'
#
loop_
_entity.id
_entity.type
_entity.pdbx_description
1 polymer ?
#
loop_
_entity_poly.entity_id
_entity_poly.type
_entity_poly.pdbx_seq_one_letter_code
_entity_poly.pdbx_strand_id
1 'polypeptide(L)'
;AFPTVEHLARADESAVLRAWEGLGYYRRAKQLHAAAQRIVADHAGNVPDDPATLAELPGLGRYSASAVLCFARGRSLPIVEANTRRLWARLLGFRAEADSPEADRMFWAAAERIVHRSRSPRQINLALMDLGALVCRPRQPQCDQCPLLAHCAAWAQGLQNELPRKRAAAVLQPRHEAAVVIHRGSKVLLVRYGESGQWSGLWDFPRVLLTAHRDPPTAETVGQQVDEWLDCLLGERTDDCRQSDADRRSDRPARRIVVERRLARWNHRVTRFQITLDCFAARWIADRDGDKSVADSSSERAAAEDTVLDAGTHSGRSETARLRRPCAIAWVEREALADYPLPSTARRLARLYFSAKDRRKPPQSDEAAHSAAAKRATASDRRQRGS
;
A
#
# COMPACT_ATOMS: atom_id res chain seq x y z
N ALA A 1 -13.47 8.86 -11.39
CA ALA A 1 -12.76 7.90 -12.26
C ALA A 1 -13.69 6.83 -12.80
N PHE A 2 -14.49 6.13 -11.98
CA PHE A 2 -15.30 4.98 -12.43
C PHE A 2 -16.78 5.13 -12.01
N PRO A 3 -17.65 5.70 -12.85
CA PRO A 3 -19.04 5.99 -12.47
C PRO A 3 -19.96 4.75 -12.45
N THR A 4 -19.64 3.70 -13.22
CA THR A 4 -20.42 2.45 -13.26
C THR A 4 -19.53 1.21 -13.09
N VAL A 5 -20.15 0.06 -12.86
CA VAL A 5 -19.41 -1.22 -12.73
C VAL A 5 -18.66 -1.57 -14.02
N GLU A 6 -19.22 -1.24 -15.19
CA GLU A 6 -18.58 -1.47 -16.48
C GLU A 6 -17.37 -0.55 -16.70
N HIS A 7 -17.44 0.70 -16.21
CA HIS A 7 -16.27 1.59 -16.25
C HIS A 7 -15.14 1.05 -15.37
N LEU A 8 -15.47 0.52 -14.19
CA LEU A 8 -14.47 -0.10 -13.32
C LEU A 8 -13.90 -1.39 -13.92
N ALA A 9 -14.76 -2.25 -14.49
CA ALA A 9 -14.35 -3.52 -15.09
C ALA A 9 -13.37 -3.34 -16.26
N ARG A 10 -13.59 -2.32 -17.11
CA ARG A 10 -12.74 -2.02 -18.27
C ARG A 10 -11.49 -1.21 -17.94
N ALA A 11 -11.38 -0.66 -16.74
CA ALA A 11 -10.22 0.12 -16.35
C ALA A 11 -8.96 -0.75 -16.22
N ASP A 12 -7.81 -0.19 -16.54
CA ASP A 12 -6.53 -0.83 -16.25
C ASP A 12 -6.33 -0.96 -14.74
N GLU A 13 -5.76 -2.09 -14.28
CA GLU A 13 -5.51 -2.33 -12.85
C GLU A 13 -4.69 -1.18 -12.24
N SER A 14 -3.68 -0.67 -12.95
CA SER A 14 -2.86 0.45 -12.47
C SER A 14 -3.68 1.72 -12.22
N ALA A 15 -4.69 2.01 -13.05
CA ALA A 15 -5.59 3.14 -12.84
C ALA A 15 -6.46 2.96 -11.58
N VAL A 16 -6.93 1.73 -11.33
CA VAL A 16 -7.69 1.40 -10.12
C VAL A 16 -6.80 1.53 -8.87
N LEU A 17 -5.58 1.00 -8.92
CA LEU A 17 -4.63 1.09 -7.81
C LEU A 17 -4.22 2.54 -7.51
N ARG A 18 -4.08 3.38 -8.53
CA ARG A 18 -3.87 4.83 -8.36
C ARG A 18 -5.05 5.50 -7.65
N ALA A 19 -6.27 5.21 -8.08
CA ALA A 19 -7.46 5.76 -7.42
C ALA A 19 -7.61 5.28 -5.96
N TRP A 20 -7.04 4.12 -5.63
CA TRP A 20 -7.03 3.55 -4.28
C TRP A 20 -5.87 4.04 -3.40
N GLU A 21 -4.95 4.83 -3.95
CA GLU A 21 -3.72 5.15 -3.27
C GLU A 21 -3.96 5.89 -1.94
N GLY A 22 -3.22 5.47 -0.90
CA GLY A 22 -3.36 6.04 0.44
C GLY A 22 -4.42 5.37 1.31
N LEU A 23 -5.36 4.59 0.75
CA LEU A 23 -6.38 3.87 1.52
C LEU A 23 -5.87 2.58 2.18
N GLY A 24 -4.69 2.10 1.78
CA GLY A 24 -4.08 0.86 2.29
C GLY A 24 -4.86 -0.41 1.91
N TYR A 25 -4.30 -1.57 2.25
CA TYR A 25 -4.85 -2.88 1.90
C TYR A 25 -5.25 -2.99 0.42
N TYR A 26 -4.30 -2.73 -0.49
CA TYR A 26 -4.50 -2.68 -1.95
C TYR A 26 -5.12 -3.94 -2.55
N ARG A 27 -5.02 -5.09 -1.87
CA ARG A 27 -5.77 -6.30 -2.23
C ARG A 27 -7.27 -6.04 -2.36
N ARG A 28 -7.85 -5.12 -1.57
CA ARG A 28 -9.27 -4.73 -1.69
C ARG A 28 -9.57 -4.07 -3.04
N ALA A 29 -8.67 -3.23 -3.56
CA ALA A 29 -8.82 -2.60 -4.87
C ALA A 29 -8.83 -3.64 -5.99
N LYS A 30 -7.84 -4.56 -5.96
CA LYS A 30 -7.74 -5.67 -6.93
C LYS A 30 -8.97 -6.58 -6.90
N GLN A 31 -9.42 -6.94 -5.69
CA GLN A 31 -10.60 -7.79 -5.53
C GLN A 31 -11.88 -7.06 -5.99
N LEU A 32 -12.04 -5.77 -5.68
CA LEU A 32 -13.16 -4.98 -6.17
C LEU A 32 -13.17 -4.87 -7.71
N HIS A 33 -11.99 -4.69 -8.32
CA HIS A 33 -11.84 -4.67 -9.78
C HIS A 33 -12.20 -6.03 -10.40
N ALA A 34 -11.67 -7.12 -9.86
CA ALA A 34 -12.00 -8.48 -10.29
C ALA A 34 -13.49 -8.81 -10.09
N ALA A 35 -14.12 -8.34 -9.00
CA ALA A 35 -15.55 -8.48 -8.79
C ALA A 35 -16.36 -7.70 -9.85
N ALA A 36 -15.94 -6.48 -10.20
CA ALA A 36 -16.58 -5.71 -11.26
C ALA A 36 -16.47 -6.43 -12.63
N GLN A 37 -15.32 -6.99 -12.94
CA GLN A 37 -15.13 -7.80 -14.16
C GLN A 37 -16.06 -9.01 -14.20
N ARG A 38 -16.18 -9.76 -13.09
CA ARG A 38 -17.12 -10.88 -12.98
C ARG A 38 -18.59 -10.46 -13.05
N ILE A 39 -18.96 -9.32 -12.46
CA ILE A 39 -20.33 -8.78 -12.60
C ILE A 39 -20.66 -8.49 -14.07
N VAL A 40 -19.72 -7.94 -14.83
CA VAL A 40 -19.93 -7.67 -16.27
C VAL A 40 -19.99 -8.96 -17.07
N ALA A 41 -19.04 -9.88 -16.86
CA ALA A 41 -18.93 -11.12 -17.63
C ALA A 41 -20.03 -12.13 -17.30
N ASP A 42 -20.25 -12.40 -16.02
CA ASP A 42 -21.10 -13.51 -15.54
C ASP A 42 -22.54 -13.05 -15.30
N HIS A 43 -22.77 -11.73 -15.13
CA HIS A 43 -24.07 -11.17 -14.73
C HIS A 43 -24.54 -9.98 -15.59
N ALA A 44 -23.93 -9.78 -16.77
CA ALA A 44 -24.30 -8.74 -17.73
C ALA A 44 -24.37 -7.32 -17.11
N GLY A 45 -23.47 -7.02 -16.17
CA GLY A 45 -23.40 -5.72 -15.49
C GLY A 45 -24.34 -5.58 -14.30
N ASN A 46 -25.20 -6.57 -14.04
CA ASN A 46 -26.14 -6.54 -12.93
C ASN A 46 -25.53 -7.15 -11.67
N VAL A 47 -25.47 -6.36 -10.59
CA VAL A 47 -25.07 -6.87 -9.27
C VAL A 47 -26.09 -7.94 -8.83
N PRO A 48 -25.65 -9.18 -8.52
CA PRO A 48 -26.54 -10.26 -8.07
C PRO A 48 -27.39 -9.84 -6.86
N ASP A 49 -28.67 -10.23 -6.84
CA ASP A 49 -29.60 -9.97 -5.72
C ASP A 49 -29.69 -11.12 -4.70
N ASP A 50 -28.90 -12.18 -4.90
CA ASP A 50 -28.78 -13.30 -3.96
C ASP A 50 -27.50 -13.17 -3.11
N PRO A 51 -27.59 -13.26 -1.77
CA PRO A 51 -26.43 -13.11 -0.89
C PRO A 51 -25.38 -14.21 -1.06
N ALA A 52 -25.75 -15.44 -1.42
CA ALA A 52 -24.80 -16.53 -1.62
C ALA A 52 -24.01 -16.28 -2.92
N THR A 53 -24.71 -15.98 -4.02
CA THR A 53 -24.06 -15.62 -5.29
C THR A 53 -23.18 -14.39 -5.14
N LEU A 54 -23.64 -13.35 -4.44
CA LEU A 54 -22.85 -12.13 -4.24
C LEU A 54 -21.59 -12.39 -3.39
N ALA A 55 -21.63 -13.35 -2.47
CA ALA A 55 -20.49 -13.74 -1.64
C ALA A 55 -19.46 -14.61 -2.38
N GLU A 56 -19.78 -15.12 -3.57
CA GLU A 56 -18.82 -15.81 -4.45
C GLU A 56 -17.94 -14.83 -5.24
N LEU A 57 -18.29 -13.54 -5.26
CA LEU A 57 -17.49 -12.53 -5.93
C LEU A 57 -16.19 -12.22 -5.16
N PRO A 58 -15.07 -11.97 -5.87
CA PRO A 58 -13.78 -11.63 -5.28
C PRO A 58 -13.88 -10.51 -4.23
N GLY A 59 -13.45 -10.80 -3.00
CA GLY A 59 -13.40 -9.83 -1.89
C GLY A 59 -14.75 -9.51 -1.23
N LEU A 60 -15.86 -10.11 -1.67
CA LEU A 60 -17.16 -9.96 -1.02
C LEU A 60 -17.40 -11.14 -0.08
N GLY A 61 -17.11 -10.94 1.22
CA GLY A 61 -17.50 -11.90 2.25
C GLY A 61 -18.95 -11.73 2.71
N ARG A 62 -19.40 -12.58 3.64
CA ARG A 62 -20.76 -12.57 4.23
C ARG A 62 -21.22 -11.16 4.67
N TYR A 63 -20.33 -10.39 5.31
CA TYR A 63 -20.60 -8.99 5.68
C TYR A 63 -20.89 -8.13 4.46
N SER A 64 -19.97 -8.08 3.49
CA SER A 64 -20.07 -7.20 2.32
C SER A 64 -21.30 -7.54 1.47
N ALA A 65 -21.57 -8.83 1.24
CA ALA A 65 -22.75 -9.27 0.50
C ALA A 65 -24.05 -8.82 1.19
N SER A 66 -24.16 -9.07 2.51
CA SER A 66 -25.34 -8.65 3.28
C SER A 66 -25.50 -7.12 3.30
N ALA A 67 -24.39 -6.38 3.43
CA ALA A 67 -24.40 -4.92 3.46
C ALA A 67 -24.84 -4.30 2.13
N VAL A 68 -24.30 -4.78 1.00
CA VAL A 68 -24.70 -4.31 -0.33
C VAL A 68 -26.20 -4.53 -0.55
N LEU A 69 -26.70 -5.74 -0.31
CA LEU A 69 -28.11 -6.07 -0.53
C LEU A 69 -29.06 -5.35 0.44
N CYS A 70 -28.68 -5.22 1.71
CA CYS A 70 -29.47 -4.49 2.69
C CYS A 70 -29.56 -2.99 2.35
N PHE A 71 -28.43 -2.36 2.02
CA PHE A 71 -28.38 -0.91 1.84
C PHE A 71 -28.82 -0.44 0.46
N ALA A 72 -28.47 -1.17 -0.59
CA ALA A 72 -28.79 -0.79 -1.97
C ALA A 72 -30.13 -1.39 -2.45
N ARG A 73 -30.52 -2.57 -1.94
CA ARG A 73 -31.72 -3.31 -2.39
C ARG A 73 -32.79 -3.48 -1.31
N GLY A 74 -32.56 -2.97 -0.10
CA GLY A 74 -33.53 -3.05 0.99
C GLY A 74 -33.79 -4.45 1.53
N ARG A 75 -32.93 -5.44 1.20
CA ARG A 75 -33.09 -6.82 1.66
C ARG A 75 -32.98 -6.90 3.19
N SER A 76 -33.85 -7.69 3.81
CA SER A 76 -33.82 -7.93 5.26
C SER A 76 -32.70 -8.91 5.62
N LEU A 77 -31.47 -8.43 5.63
CA LEU A 77 -30.28 -9.23 5.94
C LEU A 77 -29.52 -8.66 7.15
N PRO A 78 -29.00 -9.53 8.05
CA PRO A 78 -28.17 -9.10 9.16
C PRO A 78 -26.82 -8.57 8.69
N ILE A 79 -26.26 -7.62 9.44
CA ILE A 79 -24.90 -7.11 9.22
C ILE A 79 -24.12 -7.22 10.52
N VAL A 80 -22.98 -7.90 10.45
CA VAL A 80 -22.00 -7.98 11.54
C VAL A 80 -20.63 -7.57 11.01
N GLU A 81 -20.16 -6.41 11.44
CA GLU A 81 -18.85 -5.84 11.14
C GLU A 81 -18.02 -5.59 12.41
N ALA A 82 -16.81 -5.04 12.28
CA ALA A 82 -15.85 -4.93 13.37
C ALA A 82 -16.38 -4.19 14.62
N ASN A 83 -17.19 -3.15 14.47
CA ASN A 83 -17.78 -2.41 15.59
C ASN A 83 -18.95 -3.16 16.22
N THR A 84 -19.85 -3.70 15.41
CA THR A 84 -21.00 -4.48 15.85
C THR A 84 -20.60 -5.80 16.47
N ARG A 85 -19.49 -6.44 16.07
CA ARG A 85 -18.93 -7.60 16.82
C ARG A 85 -18.61 -7.25 18.28
N ARG A 86 -17.99 -6.10 18.53
CA ARG A 86 -17.74 -5.61 19.90
C ARG A 86 -19.05 -5.30 20.63
N LEU A 87 -19.99 -4.66 19.95
CA LEU A 87 -21.31 -4.38 20.50
C LEU A 87 -22.01 -5.68 20.93
N TRP A 88 -22.07 -6.69 20.05
CA TRP A 88 -22.65 -8.00 20.34
C TRP A 88 -21.95 -8.71 21.47
N ALA A 89 -20.61 -8.72 21.48
CA ALA A 89 -19.85 -9.31 22.57
C ALA A 89 -20.22 -8.69 23.93
N ARG A 90 -20.44 -7.37 23.99
CA ARG A 90 -20.83 -6.68 25.21
C ARG A 90 -22.29 -6.89 25.57
N LEU A 91 -23.21 -6.77 24.61
CA LEU A 91 -24.64 -6.98 24.85
C LEU A 91 -24.91 -8.40 25.37
N LEU A 92 -24.24 -9.41 24.78
CA LEU A 92 -24.39 -10.81 25.15
C LEU A 92 -23.50 -11.24 26.32
N GLY A 93 -22.58 -10.38 26.78
CA GLY A 93 -21.61 -10.73 27.82
C GLY A 93 -20.68 -11.86 27.40
N PHE A 94 -20.35 -11.96 26.11
CA PHE A 94 -19.58 -13.05 25.52
C PHE A 94 -18.10 -12.97 25.97
N ARG A 95 -17.67 -13.92 26.80
CA ARG A 95 -16.36 -13.90 27.47
C ARG A 95 -15.24 -14.58 26.70
N ALA A 96 -15.53 -15.38 25.68
CA ALA A 96 -14.49 -16.00 24.85
C ALA A 96 -13.97 -15.03 23.77
N GLU A 97 -13.03 -15.49 22.95
CA GLU A 97 -12.44 -14.69 21.87
C GLU A 97 -13.51 -14.31 20.83
N ALA A 98 -13.66 -13.01 20.55
CA ALA A 98 -14.74 -12.50 19.69
C ALA A 98 -14.55 -12.78 18.18
N ASP A 99 -13.39 -13.31 17.80
CA ASP A 99 -13.06 -13.83 16.47
C ASP A 99 -13.20 -15.36 16.37
N SER A 100 -13.63 -16.04 17.45
CA SER A 100 -13.89 -17.47 17.41
C SER A 100 -15.09 -17.84 16.52
N PRO A 101 -15.14 -19.08 15.98
CA PRO A 101 -16.31 -19.58 15.25
C PRO A 101 -17.60 -19.56 16.07
N GLU A 102 -17.50 -19.74 17.39
CA GLU A 102 -18.63 -19.64 18.31
C GLU A 102 -19.17 -18.21 18.38
N ALA A 103 -18.29 -17.24 18.58
CA ALA A 103 -18.65 -15.82 18.56
C ALA A 103 -19.32 -15.44 17.24
N ASP A 104 -18.76 -15.89 16.11
CA ASP A 104 -19.36 -15.64 14.80
C ASP A 104 -20.80 -16.18 14.71
N ARG A 105 -21.02 -17.45 15.03
CA ARG A 105 -22.37 -18.04 15.04
C ARG A 105 -23.35 -17.26 15.93
N MET A 106 -22.93 -16.94 17.16
CA MET A 106 -23.80 -16.24 18.12
C MET A 106 -24.13 -14.82 17.67
N PHE A 107 -23.14 -14.05 17.20
CA PHE A 107 -23.35 -12.65 16.82
C PHE A 107 -24.21 -12.54 15.57
N TRP A 108 -24.00 -13.42 14.59
CA TRP A 108 -24.86 -13.47 13.42
C TRP A 108 -26.29 -13.89 13.76
N ALA A 109 -26.49 -14.90 14.62
CA ALA A 109 -27.82 -15.29 15.07
C ALA A 109 -28.54 -14.17 15.83
N ALA A 110 -27.82 -13.42 16.68
CA ALA A 110 -28.39 -12.28 17.39
C ALA A 110 -28.79 -11.15 16.43
N ALA A 111 -27.92 -10.80 15.48
CA ALA A 111 -28.21 -9.80 14.46
C ALA A 111 -29.41 -10.19 13.59
N GLU A 112 -29.48 -11.46 13.19
CA GLU A 112 -30.58 -12.01 12.40
C GLU A 112 -31.93 -11.88 13.14
N ARG A 113 -31.98 -12.23 14.42
CA ARG A 113 -33.20 -12.09 15.23
C ARG A 113 -33.68 -10.65 15.35
N ILE A 114 -32.76 -9.69 15.47
CA ILE A 114 -33.11 -8.26 15.54
C ILE A 114 -33.62 -7.76 14.18
N VAL A 115 -32.95 -8.13 13.10
CA VAL A 115 -33.34 -7.70 11.75
C VAL A 115 -34.70 -8.29 11.36
N HIS A 116 -34.96 -9.57 11.60
CA HIS A 116 -36.25 -10.21 11.29
C HIS A 116 -37.43 -9.60 12.05
N ARG A 117 -37.20 -9.02 13.23
CA ARG A 117 -38.24 -8.36 14.05
C ARG A 117 -38.40 -6.88 13.71
N SER A 118 -37.48 -6.30 12.94
CA SER A 118 -37.50 -4.89 12.60
C SER A 118 -38.40 -4.64 11.40
N ARG A 119 -39.24 -3.60 11.50
CA ARG A 119 -39.97 -3.06 10.34
C ARG A 119 -39.06 -2.31 9.37
N SER A 120 -37.84 -1.98 9.80
CA SER A 120 -36.84 -1.24 9.02
C SER A 120 -35.45 -1.90 9.14
N PRO A 121 -35.18 -3.01 8.43
CA PRO A 121 -33.89 -3.71 8.43
C PRO A 121 -32.68 -2.81 8.14
N ARG A 122 -32.81 -1.93 7.15
CA ARG A 122 -31.76 -0.96 6.78
C ARG A 122 -31.44 -0.01 7.94
N GLN A 123 -32.47 0.55 8.58
CA GLN A 123 -32.29 1.51 9.67
C GLN A 123 -31.69 0.85 10.91
N ILE A 124 -32.15 -0.36 11.27
CA ILE A 124 -31.63 -1.03 12.48
C ILE A 124 -30.17 -1.44 12.31
N ASN A 125 -29.76 -1.90 11.11
CA ASN A 125 -28.35 -2.20 10.84
C ASN A 125 -27.48 -0.94 10.93
N LEU A 126 -27.90 0.18 10.32
CA LEU A 126 -27.20 1.46 10.42
C LEU A 126 -27.10 1.93 11.88
N ALA A 127 -28.20 1.87 12.63
CA ALA A 127 -28.23 2.25 14.03
C ALA A 127 -27.29 1.40 14.90
N LEU A 128 -27.20 0.09 14.66
CA LEU A 128 -26.27 -0.79 15.37
C LEU A 128 -24.80 -0.48 15.02
N MET A 129 -24.51 -0.17 13.75
CA MET A 129 -23.18 0.24 13.30
C MET A 129 -22.77 1.57 13.94
N ASP A 130 -23.66 2.58 13.91
CA ASP A 130 -23.44 3.88 14.53
C ASP A 130 -23.30 3.77 16.05
N LEU A 131 -24.14 2.96 16.70
CA LEU A 131 -24.03 2.70 18.13
C LEU A 131 -22.67 2.06 18.47
N GLY A 132 -22.24 1.08 17.68
CA GLY A 132 -20.92 0.46 17.80
C GLY A 132 -19.80 1.48 17.64
N ALA A 133 -19.86 2.35 16.64
CA ALA A 133 -18.81 3.30 16.29
C ALA A 133 -18.75 4.50 17.25
N LEU A 134 -19.89 5.11 17.57
CA LEU A 134 -19.99 6.41 18.22
C LEU A 134 -20.17 6.33 19.74
N VAL A 135 -20.79 5.27 20.26
CA VAL A 135 -21.14 5.16 21.70
C VAL A 135 -20.43 3.99 22.37
N CYS A 136 -20.62 2.78 21.85
CA CYS A 136 -20.02 1.55 22.35
C CYS A 136 -18.57 1.40 21.86
N ARG A 137 -17.72 2.40 22.12
CA ARG A 137 -16.35 2.54 21.62
C ARG A 137 -15.40 1.47 22.17
N PRO A 138 -14.27 1.17 21.49
CA PRO A 138 -13.31 0.17 21.96
C PRO A 138 -12.73 0.47 23.35
N ARG A 139 -12.49 1.74 23.66
CA ARG A 139 -12.02 2.22 24.96
C ARG A 139 -13.01 3.27 25.45
N GLN A 140 -13.26 3.30 26.76
CA GLN A 140 -14.15 4.27 27.41
C GLN A 140 -15.51 4.38 26.67
N PRO A 141 -16.29 3.30 26.61
CA PRO A 141 -17.63 3.36 26.01
C PRO A 141 -18.52 4.34 26.79
N GLN A 142 -19.35 5.10 26.07
CA GLN A 142 -20.28 6.07 26.64
C GLN A 142 -21.58 5.35 27.06
N CYS A 143 -21.48 4.48 28.06
CA CYS A 143 -22.59 3.61 28.48
C CYS A 143 -23.82 4.41 28.97
N ASP A 144 -23.60 5.55 29.61
CA ASP A 144 -24.61 6.52 30.04
C ASP A 144 -25.48 7.03 28.87
N GLN A 145 -24.92 7.08 27.65
CA GLN A 145 -25.61 7.50 26.43
C GLN A 145 -26.14 6.33 25.61
N CYS A 146 -25.96 5.09 26.07
CA CYS A 146 -26.32 3.91 25.32
C CYS A 146 -27.83 3.60 25.46
N PRO A 147 -28.61 3.61 24.37
CA PRO A 147 -30.04 3.26 24.43
C PRO A 147 -30.29 1.79 24.79
N LEU A 148 -29.26 0.94 24.73
CA LEU A 148 -29.33 -0.48 25.07
C LEU A 148 -28.77 -0.81 26.46
N LEU A 149 -28.51 0.21 27.31
CA LEU A 149 -27.85 0.04 28.61
C LEU A 149 -28.54 -1.01 29.49
N ALA A 150 -29.87 -0.93 29.60
CA ALA A 150 -30.69 -1.84 30.40
C ALA A 150 -30.64 -3.30 29.93
N HIS A 151 -30.20 -3.54 28.68
CA HIS A 151 -30.10 -4.86 28.06
C HIS A 151 -28.65 -5.33 27.90
N CYS A 152 -27.67 -4.57 28.40
CA CYS A 152 -26.26 -4.86 28.21
C CYS A 152 -25.71 -5.75 29.33
N ALA A 153 -25.48 -7.04 29.03
CA ALA A 153 -24.93 -7.97 30.02
C ALA A 153 -23.54 -7.55 30.51
N ALA A 154 -22.69 -7.01 29.65
CA ALA A 154 -21.38 -6.50 30.06
C ALA A 154 -21.51 -5.32 31.03
N TRP A 155 -22.46 -4.41 30.85
CA TRP A 155 -22.68 -3.31 31.79
C TRP A 155 -23.15 -3.82 33.15
N ALA A 156 -24.14 -4.70 33.17
CA ALA A 156 -24.65 -5.30 34.40
C ALA A 156 -23.56 -6.05 35.21
N GLN A 157 -22.51 -6.52 34.54
CA GLN A 157 -21.38 -7.25 35.13
C GLN A 157 -20.10 -6.40 35.29
N GLY A 158 -20.11 -5.12 34.88
CA GLY A 158 -18.92 -4.26 34.91
C GLY A 158 -17.81 -4.62 33.89
N LEU A 159 -18.12 -5.41 32.85
CA LEU A 159 -17.15 -5.97 31.89
C LEU A 159 -17.01 -5.18 30.58
N GLN A 160 -17.65 -4.02 30.44
CA GLN A 160 -17.66 -3.24 29.19
C GLN A 160 -16.25 -2.83 28.71
N ASN A 161 -15.29 -2.67 29.62
CA ASN A 161 -13.91 -2.33 29.30
C ASN A 161 -13.02 -3.56 29.02
N GLU A 162 -13.48 -4.76 29.40
CA GLU A 162 -12.77 -6.02 29.19
C GLU A 162 -13.22 -6.73 27.92
N LEU A 163 -14.49 -6.55 27.53
CA LEU A 163 -15.07 -7.20 26.36
C LEU A 163 -15.00 -6.30 25.11
N PRO A 164 -14.78 -6.88 23.92
CA PRO A 164 -14.50 -8.30 23.68
C PRO A 164 -13.11 -8.73 24.13
N ARG A 165 -12.99 -10.00 24.58
CA ARG A 165 -11.66 -10.61 24.72
C ARG A 165 -11.03 -10.74 23.34
N LYS A 166 -9.81 -10.20 23.23
CA LYS A 166 -9.00 -10.32 22.03
C LYS A 166 -8.03 -11.47 22.21
N ARG A 167 -7.80 -12.19 21.12
CA ARG A 167 -6.66 -13.10 21.04
C ARG A 167 -5.37 -12.34 21.34
N ALA A 168 -4.43 -13.02 22.02
CA ALA A 168 -3.11 -12.48 22.26
C ALA A 168 -2.49 -12.02 20.93
N ALA A 169 -1.97 -10.79 20.90
CA ALA A 169 -1.33 -10.26 19.71
C ALA A 169 -0.18 -11.18 19.29
N ALA A 170 -0.11 -11.53 18.01
CA ALA A 170 1.04 -12.25 17.49
C ALA A 170 2.31 -11.44 17.73
N VAL A 171 3.39 -12.13 18.15
CA VAL A 171 4.70 -11.51 18.30
C VAL A 171 5.13 -10.99 16.92
N LEU A 172 5.32 -9.66 16.83
CA LEU A 172 5.78 -9.04 15.60
C LEU A 172 7.23 -9.45 15.35
N GLN A 173 7.50 -9.99 14.17
CA GLN A 173 8.86 -10.33 13.79
C GLN A 173 9.60 -9.05 13.35
N PRO A 174 10.80 -8.75 13.90
CA PRO A 174 11.59 -7.63 13.42
C PRO A 174 12.01 -7.88 11.98
N ARG A 175 11.92 -6.85 11.15
CA ARG A 175 12.45 -6.84 9.79
C ARG A 175 13.26 -5.57 9.57
N HIS A 176 14.44 -5.72 8.99
CA HIS A 176 15.30 -4.61 8.65
C HIS A 176 15.45 -4.54 7.13
N GLU A 177 15.00 -3.45 6.53
CA GLU A 177 14.94 -3.27 5.09
C GLU A 177 15.72 -2.01 4.68
N ALA A 178 16.29 -2.00 3.48
CA ALA A 178 16.78 -0.79 2.83
C ALA A 178 15.94 -0.48 1.59
N ALA A 179 15.45 0.76 1.47
CA ALA A 179 14.84 1.28 0.24
C ALA A 179 15.78 2.32 -0.38
N VAL A 180 16.05 2.19 -1.68
CA VAL A 180 17.09 2.98 -2.36
C VAL A 180 16.52 3.69 -3.57
N VAL A 181 16.56 5.03 -3.56
CA VAL A 181 16.28 5.84 -4.75
C VAL A 181 17.53 5.84 -5.62
N ILE A 182 17.53 5.02 -6.66
CA ILE A 182 18.62 4.91 -7.63
C ILE A 182 18.34 5.88 -8.76
N HIS A 183 19.25 6.82 -9.03
CA HIS A 183 19.12 7.80 -10.11
C HIS A 183 20.14 7.61 -11.23
N ARG A 184 19.71 7.91 -12.45
CA ARG A 184 20.52 7.97 -13.67
C ARG A 184 20.10 9.21 -14.44
N GLY A 185 20.92 10.26 -14.41
CA GLY A 185 20.56 11.57 -14.95
C GLY A 185 19.39 12.21 -14.19
N SER A 186 18.31 12.53 -14.90
CA SER A 186 17.06 13.06 -14.34
C SER A 186 16.11 11.97 -13.82
N LYS A 187 16.28 10.72 -14.30
CA LYS A 187 15.39 9.60 -14.01
C LYS A 187 15.74 8.87 -12.72
N VAL A 188 14.74 8.21 -12.14
CA VAL A 188 14.87 7.29 -11.00
C VAL A 188 14.36 5.90 -11.37
N LEU A 189 14.96 4.86 -10.79
CA LEU A 189 14.54 3.48 -11.00
C LEU A 189 13.35 3.12 -10.11
N LEU A 190 12.27 2.65 -10.72
CA LEU A 190 11.18 1.95 -10.05
C LEU A 190 11.17 0.47 -10.43
N VAL A 191 10.60 -0.34 -9.54
CA VAL A 191 10.36 -1.77 -9.76
C VAL A 191 8.90 -2.11 -9.49
N ARG A 192 8.33 -3.02 -10.28
CA ARG A 192 6.94 -3.48 -10.14
C ARG A 192 6.89 -4.86 -9.50
N TYR A 193 5.99 -5.06 -8.53
CA TYR A 193 5.75 -6.39 -7.97
C TYR A 193 4.62 -7.10 -8.71
N GLY A 194 4.75 -8.41 -8.86
CA GLY A 194 3.80 -9.23 -9.63
C GLY A 194 2.40 -9.38 -9.01
N GLU A 195 1.64 -10.33 -9.52
CA GLU A 195 0.19 -10.45 -9.26
C GLU A 195 -0.19 -11.08 -7.90
N SER A 196 0.79 -11.46 -7.09
CA SER A 196 0.56 -12.07 -5.78
C SER A 196 1.46 -11.51 -4.68
N GLY A 197 0.95 -11.54 -3.44
CA GLY A 197 1.71 -11.17 -2.25
C GLY A 197 1.66 -9.69 -1.88
N GLN A 198 2.60 -9.28 -1.02
CA GLN A 198 2.72 -7.90 -0.55
C GLN A 198 3.10 -6.98 -1.72
N TRP A 199 2.43 -5.82 -1.79
CA TRP A 199 2.60 -4.82 -2.84
C TRP A 199 2.26 -5.28 -4.26
N SER A 200 1.49 -6.36 -4.40
CA SER A 200 1.06 -6.85 -5.71
C SER A 200 0.47 -5.75 -6.59
N GLY A 201 0.99 -5.64 -7.82
CA GLY A 201 0.58 -4.64 -8.82
C GLY A 201 1.10 -3.22 -8.56
N LEU A 202 1.76 -2.97 -7.42
CA LEU A 202 2.34 -1.68 -7.08
C LEU A 202 3.77 -1.55 -7.60
N TRP A 203 4.16 -0.28 -7.79
CA TRP A 203 5.52 0.11 -8.03
C TRP A 203 6.17 0.60 -6.73
N ASP A 204 7.48 0.40 -6.58
CA ASP A 204 8.27 0.90 -5.45
C ASP A 204 9.70 1.23 -5.93
N PHE A 205 10.46 1.88 -5.08
CA PHE A 205 11.91 1.93 -5.22
C PHE A 205 12.54 0.57 -4.87
N PRO A 206 13.70 0.23 -5.46
CA PRO A 206 14.51 -0.93 -5.08
C PRO A 206 14.58 -1.11 -3.57
N ARG A 207 14.19 -2.32 -3.12
CA ARG A 207 14.10 -2.64 -1.70
C ARG A 207 14.69 -4.00 -1.39
N VAL A 208 15.60 -4.05 -0.43
CA VAL A 208 16.32 -5.26 -0.01
C VAL A 208 16.16 -5.52 1.49
N LEU A 209 16.17 -6.79 1.87
CA LEU A 209 16.23 -7.20 3.28
C LEU A 209 17.69 -7.16 3.71
N LEU A 210 17.97 -6.41 4.79
CA LEU A 210 19.31 -6.29 5.32
C LEU A 210 19.62 -7.51 6.21
N THR A 211 20.68 -8.23 5.84
CA THR A 211 21.16 -9.43 6.56
C THR A 211 22.17 -9.12 7.68
N ALA A 212 22.65 -7.87 7.80
CA ALA A 212 23.79 -7.53 8.64
C ALA A 212 23.40 -7.15 10.09
N HIS A 213 24.25 -7.54 11.05
CA HIS A 213 24.11 -7.26 12.49
C HIS A 213 24.47 -5.83 12.92
N ARG A 214 24.92 -4.96 11.99
CA ARG A 214 25.30 -3.57 12.32
C ARG A 214 24.13 -2.62 12.12
N ASP A 215 23.82 -1.88 13.18
CA ASP A 215 22.83 -0.82 13.18
C ASP A 215 23.49 0.54 13.52
N PRO A 216 23.56 1.52 12.59
CA PRO A 216 22.97 1.53 11.25
C PRO A 216 23.82 0.84 10.17
N PRO A 217 23.20 0.42 9.05
CA PRO A 217 23.93 -0.19 7.93
C PRO A 217 24.82 0.85 7.22
N THR A 218 25.97 0.41 6.71
CA THR A 218 26.90 1.26 5.95
C THR A 218 26.46 1.39 4.49
N ALA A 219 26.85 2.49 3.83
CA ALA A 219 26.60 2.70 2.41
C ALA A 219 27.16 1.57 1.53
N GLU A 220 28.32 1.02 1.92
CA GLU A 220 28.97 -0.09 1.21
C GLU A 220 28.17 -1.40 1.31
N THR A 221 27.72 -1.78 2.51
CA THR A 221 26.91 -2.99 2.70
C THR A 221 25.57 -2.89 1.98
N VAL A 222 24.94 -1.71 2.00
CA VAL A 222 23.69 -1.47 1.26
C VAL A 222 23.94 -1.57 -0.25
N GLY A 223 25.00 -0.93 -0.76
CA GLY A 223 25.36 -0.99 -2.18
C GLY A 223 25.56 -2.41 -2.67
N GLN A 224 26.33 -3.21 -1.92
CA GLN A 224 26.57 -4.62 -2.25
C GLN A 224 25.26 -5.43 -2.32
N GLN A 225 24.38 -5.32 -1.32
CA GLN A 225 23.15 -6.09 -1.30
C GLN A 225 22.15 -5.66 -2.39
N VAL A 226 22.14 -4.36 -2.75
CA VAL A 226 21.32 -3.88 -3.86
C VAL A 226 21.89 -4.31 -5.20
N ASP A 227 23.21 -4.28 -5.41
CA ASP A 227 23.85 -4.81 -6.62
C ASP A 227 23.53 -6.31 -6.79
N GLU A 228 23.72 -7.12 -5.75
CA GLU A 228 23.39 -8.56 -5.78
C GLU A 228 21.92 -8.83 -6.11
N TRP A 229 21.03 -7.98 -5.58
CA TRP A 229 19.59 -8.06 -5.85
C TRP A 229 19.23 -7.63 -7.29
N LEU A 230 19.89 -6.58 -7.81
CA LEU A 230 19.72 -6.12 -9.19
C LEU A 230 20.26 -7.16 -10.19
N ASP A 231 21.43 -7.75 -9.94
CA ASP A 231 22.00 -8.80 -10.81
C ASP A 231 21.08 -10.02 -10.88
N CYS A 232 20.47 -10.40 -9.75
CA CYS A 232 19.44 -11.43 -9.74
C CYS A 232 18.21 -10.98 -10.55
N LEU A 233 17.71 -9.76 -10.34
CA LEU A 233 16.54 -9.25 -11.05
C LEU A 233 16.73 -9.22 -12.57
N LEU A 234 17.90 -8.79 -13.04
CA LEU A 234 18.24 -8.66 -14.46
C LEU A 234 18.68 -9.97 -15.14
N GLY A 235 18.68 -11.09 -14.43
CA GLY A 235 18.96 -12.41 -15.00
C GLY A 235 20.45 -12.73 -15.19
N GLU A 236 21.35 -11.95 -14.62
CA GLU A 236 22.81 -12.15 -14.77
C GLU A 236 23.40 -13.18 -13.79
N ARG A 237 22.58 -13.70 -12.87
CA ARG A 237 22.92 -14.83 -12.01
C ARG A 237 21.93 -15.96 -12.25
N THR A 238 22.29 -16.91 -13.12
CA THR A 238 21.63 -18.22 -13.21
C THR A 238 21.88 -19.01 -11.92
N ASP A 239 20.86 -19.73 -11.44
CA ASP A 239 20.73 -20.40 -10.13
C ASP A 239 21.79 -21.44 -9.71
N ASP A 240 22.93 -21.53 -10.38
CA ASP A 240 23.95 -22.55 -10.11
C ASP A 240 25.11 -22.00 -9.26
N CYS A 241 24.87 -21.87 -7.95
CA CYS A 241 25.91 -21.54 -6.97
C CYS A 241 25.84 -22.50 -5.77
N ARG A 242 26.18 -23.76 -6.01
CA ARG A 242 26.43 -24.78 -4.96
C ARG A 242 27.88 -25.23 -4.85
N GLN A 243 28.83 -24.60 -5.55
CA GLN A 243 30.23 -25.03 -5.51
C GLN A 243 31.17 -23.98 -4.88
N SER A 244 31.63 -24.35 -3.68
CA SER A 244 32.89 -24.02 -2.99
C SER A 244 33.33 -22.56 -2.83
N ASP A 245 33.23 -22.10 -1.57
CA ASP A 245 33.58 -20.79 -1.00
C ASP A 245 35.09 -20.39 -1.00
N ALA A 246 35.97 -21.03 -1.77
CA ALA A 246 37.42 -20.79 -1.63
C ALA A 246 38.09 -20.00 -2.78
N ASP A 247 37.63 -20.12 -4.04
CA ASP A 247 38.39 -19.62 -5.21
C ASP A 247 37.82 -18.37 -5.92
N ARG A 248 36.66 -17.83 -5.50
CA ARG A 248 36.00 -16.68 -6.18
C ARG A 248 36.28 -15.31 -5.53
N ARG A 249 37.49 -15.05 -5.03
CA ARG A 249 37.84 -13.74 -4.43
C ARG A 249 38.38 -12.70 -5.43
N SER A 250 38.66 -13.05 -6.68
CA SER A 250 39.24 -12.11 -7.66
C SER A 250 38.23 -11.46 -8.63
N ASP A 251 36.99 -11.93 -8.69
CA ASP A 251 35.99 -11.44 -9.65
C ASP A 251 34.78 -10.86 -8.92
N ARG A 252 34.99 -9.74 -8.20
CA ARG A 252 33.86 -8.98 -7.66
C ARG A 252 33.10 -8.42 -8.86
N PRO A 253 31.78 -8.68 -9.00
CA PRO A 253 31.00 -8.05 -10.06
C PRO A 253 31.20 -6.53 -9.95
N ALA A 254 31.55 -5.89 -11.08
CA ALA A 254 31.60 -4.44 -11.18
C ALA A 254 30.29 -3.83 -10.63
N ARG A 255 30.43 -2.95 -9.63
CA ARG A 255 29.31 -2.30 -8.93
C ARG A 255 28.40 -1.59 -9.93
N ARG A 256 27.07 -1.77 -9.82
CA ARG A 256 26.08 -1.06 -10.65
C ARG A 256 25.69 0.26 -10.03
N ILE A 257 25.76 0.36 -8.70
CA ILE A 257 25.41 1.58 -7.99
C ILE A 257 26.49 2.06 -7.02
N VAL A 258 26.44 3.35 -6.74
CA VAL A 258 27.17 3.98 -5.62
C VAL A 258 26.15 4.62 -4.69
N VAL A 259 26.06 4.13 -3.46
CA VAL A 259 25.22 4.73 -2.41
C VAL A 259 25.86 6.04 -1.96
N GLU A 260 25.17 7.15 -2.18
CA GLU A 260 25.71 8.50 -1.97
C GLU A 260 25.45 9.00 -0.55
N ARG A 261 24.24 8.75 -0.03
CA ARG A 261 23.82 9.22 1.29
C ARG A 261 22.61 8.47 1.82
N ARG A 262 22.49 8.42 3.15
CA ARG A 262 21.26 8.06 3.84
C ARG A 262 20.31 9.25 3.86
N LEU A 263 19.04 9.01 3.57
CA LEU A 263 17.99 10.01 3.53
C LEU A 263 17.18 10.03 4.82
N ALA A 264 16.81 8.85 5.34
CA ALA A 264 15.99 8.71 6.53
C ALA A 264 16.07 7.30 7.12
N ARG A 265 15.53 7.16 8.34
CA ARG A 265 15.11 5.88 8.92
C ARG A 265 13.67 6.00 9.38
N TRP A 266 12.85 5.02 9.02
CA TRP A 266 11.47 4.94 9.48
C TRP A 266 11.19 3.61 10.16
N ASN A 267 10.39 3.66 11.22
CA ASN A 267 9.85 2.48 11.86
C ASN A 267 8.36 2.42 11.58
N HIS A 268 7.89 1.28 11.08
CA HIS A 268 6.46 1.08 10.84
C HIS A 268 6.07 -0.37 11.13
N ARG A 269 4.79 -0.56 11.46
CA ARG A 269 4.23 -1.87 11.77
C ARG A 269 3.28 -2.28 10.67
N VAL A 270 3.40 -3.52 10.24
CA VAL A 270 2.42 -4.23 9.43
C VAL A 270 1.98 -5.47 10.19
N THR A 271 0.93 -6.16 9.73
CA THR A 271 0.23 -7.23 10.47
C THR A 271 1.14 -8.25 11.18
N ARG A 272 2.29 -8.60 10.59
CA ARG A 272 3.23 -9.59 11.14
C ARG A 272 4.63 -9.04 11.48
N PHE A 273 4.94 -7.80 11.08
CA PHE A 273 6.31 -7.29 11.13
C PHE A 273 6.41 -5.91 11.76
N GLN A 274 7.47 -5.73 12.53
CA GLN A 274 7.98 -4.41 12.89
C GLN A 274 9.15 -4.10 11.97
N ILE A 275 8.91 -3.23 10.98
CA ILE A 275 9.87 -2.92 9.93
C ILE A 275 10.66 -1.66 10.31
N THR A 276 11.98 -1.82 10.40
CA THR A 276 12.96 -0.75 10.34
C THR A 276 13.36 -0.56 8.88
N LEU A 277 13.05 0.59 8.30
CA LEU A 277 13.34 0.90 6.90
C LEU A 277 14.38 2.02 6.83
N ASP A 278 15.58 1.69 6.37
CA ASP A 278 16.63 2.64 6.06
C ASP A 278 16.55 3.09 4.60
N CYS A 279 16.48 4.39 4.39
CA CYS A 279 16.26 4.98 3.09
C CYS A 279 17.55 5.63 2.57
N PHE A 280 17.92 5.35 1.32
CA PHE A 280 19.16 5.83 0.70
C PHE A 280 18.93 6.48 -0.66
N ALA A 281 19.86 7.34 -1.05
CA ALA A 281 20.04 7.77 -2.43
C ALA A 281 21.29 7.08 -3.01
N ALA A 282 21.19 6.61 -4.24
CA ALA A 282 22.32 6.01 -4.96
C ALA A 282 22.33 6.46 -6.41
N ARG A 283 23.52 6.50 -7.01
CA ARG A 283 23.72 6.79 -8.43
C ARG A 283 24.03 5.51 -9.18
N TRP A 284 23.41 5.33 -10.35
CA TRP A 284 23.76 4.28 -11.30
C TRP A 284 25.10 4.59 -11.98
N ILE A 285 26.00 3.61 -12.08
CA ILE A 285 27.38 3.80 -12.58
C ILE A 285 27.82 2.83 -13.68
N ALA A 286 27.04 1.79 -14.02
CA ALA A 286 27.42 0.83 -15.05
C ALA A 286 26.23 0.48 -15.96
N ASP A 287 26.34 0.86 -17.24
CA ASP A 287 25.64 0.15 -18.33
C ASP A 287 26.68 -0.87 -18.85
N ARG A 288 26.55 -2.14 -18.49
CA ARG A 288 27.44 -3.17 -19.08
C ARG A 288 26.94 -3.44 -20.50
N ASP A 289 27.86 -3.65 -21.46
CA ASP A 289 27.54 -4.03 -22.83
C ASP A 289 26.76 -5.36 -22.82
N GLY A 290 25.43 -5.23 -22.87
CA GLY A 290 24.43 -6.26 -22.57
C GLY A 290 23.08 -5.62 -22.23
N ASP A 291 23.08 -4.43 -21.62
CA ASP A 291 21.89 -3.58 -21.41
C ASP A 291 21.35 -2.93 -22.71
N LYS A 292 22.05 -3.10 -23.84
CA LYS A 292 21.69 -2.51 -25.16
C LYS A 292 20.55 -3.22 -25.90
N SER A 293 20.05 -4.36 -25.40
CA SER A 293 18.82 -4.97 -25.95
C SER A 293 17.53 -4.37 -25.38
N VAL A 294 17.65 -3.41 -24.44
CA VAL A 294 16.51 -2.71 -23.82
C VAL A 294 16.68 -1.18 -23.98
N ALA A 295 16.87 -0.73 -25.23
CA ALA A 295 16.45 0.59 -25.75
C ALA A 295 17.11 0.83 -27.12
N ASP A 296 16.31 0.92 -28.19
CA ASP A 296 16.07 2.16 -28.97
C ASP A 296 15.21 1.82 -30.21
N SER A 297 13.89 1.97 -30.12
CA SER A 297 13.04 2.08 -31.33
C SER A 297 12.27 3.39 -31.28
N SER A 298 12.92 4.42 -31.84
CA SER A 298 12.34 5.73 -32.07
C SER A 298 11.33 5.66 -33.23
N SER A 299 10.04 5.65 -32.91
CA SER A 299 9.03 6.54 -33.52
C SER A 299 7.63 6.25 -32.95
N GLU A 300 6.98 7.34 -32.56
CA GLU A 300 5.53 7.47 -32.25
C GLU A 300 5.02 7.09 -30.84
N ARG A 301 5.00 8.15 -29.99
CA ARG A 301 4.05 8.46 -28.90
C ARG A 301 4.08 7.62 -27.61
N ALA A 302 4.70 8.22 -26.59
CA ALA A 302 4.24 8.29 -25.19
C ALA A 302 3.49 7.07 -24.60
N ALA A 303 4.25 6.06 -24.17
CA ALA A 303 3.87 5.13 -23.10
C ALA A 303 5.16 4.69 -22.39
N ALA A 304 5.14 4.58 -21.07
CA ALA A 304 6.23 3.96 -20.34
C ALA A 304 6.39 2.50 -20.81
N GLU A 305 7.51 2.16 -21.41
CA GLU A 305 7.81 0.79 -21.82
C GLU A 305 8.12 -0.06 -20.58
N ASP A 306 7.11 -0.78 -20.10
CA ASP A 306 7.23 -1.79 -19.06
C ASP A 306 8.07 -2.98 -19.62
N THR A 307 9.32 -3.12 -19.19
CA THR A 307 10.08 -4.35 -19.46
C THR A 307 9.59 -5.45 -18.52
N VAL A 308 8.75 -6.35 -19.03
CA VAL A 308 8.25 -7.53 -18.29
C VAL A 308 9.37 -8.57 -18.22
N LEU A 309 9.83 -8.88 -17.01
CA LEU A 309 10.83 -9.91 -16.73
C LEU A 309 10.11 -11.24 -16.43
N ASP A 310 10.67 -12.35 -16.93
CA ASP A 310 10.04 -13.67 -16.82
C ASP A 310 9.87 -14.10 -15.35
N ALA A 311 8.62 -14.33 -14.95
CA ALA A 311 8.24 -14.64 -13.59
C ALA A 311 8.38 -16.15 -13.35
N GLY A 312 9.63 -16.62 -13.19
CA GLY A 312 9.90 -18.01 -12.86
C GLY A 312 9.13 -18.47 -11.61
N THR A 313 8.32 -19.51 -11.75
CA THR A 313 7.55 -20.12 -10.65
C THR A 313 8.50 -20.78 -9.66
N HIS A 314 8.71 -20.16 -8.49
CA HIS A 314 9.43 -20.79 -7.38
C HIS A 314 8.44 -21.38 -6.38
N SER A 315 8.16 -22.67 -6.53
CA SER A 315 7.47 -23.47 -5.53
C SER A 315 8.45 -23.88 -4.42
N GLY A 316 8.14 -23.52 -3.18
CA GLY A 316 8.64 -24.25 -2.00
C GLY A 316 9.89 -23.68 -1.32
N ARG A 317 9.70 -22.64 -0.50
CA ARG A 317 10.35 -22.42 0.82
C ARG A 317 9.67 -21.23 1.48
N SER A 318 9.54 -21.27 2.81
CA SER A 318 8.78 -20.32 3.63
C SER A 318 8.79 -18.86 3.11
N GLU A 319 7.67 -18.43 2.52
CA GLU A 319 7.42 -17.08 1.98
C GLU A 319 7.62 -15.96 3.02
N THR A 320 7.77 -16.30 4.30
CA THR A 320 7.81 -15.32 5.39
C THR A 320 9.18 -14.65 5.60
N ALA A 321 10.24 -15.06 4.90
CA ALA A 321 11.60 -14.57 5.16
C ALA A 321 12.25 -13.75 4.04
N ARG A 322 11.69 -13.71 2.82
CA ARG A 322 12.29 -12.98 1.68
C ARG A 322 11.37 -11.88 1.19
N LEU A 323 11.92 -10.72 0.83
CA LEU A 323 11.20 -9.75 0.01
C LEU A 323 10.90 -10.40 -1.34
N ARG A 324 9.71 -10.14 -1.88
CA ARG A 324 9.33 -10.72 -3.18
C ARG A 324 10.18 -10.10 -4.28
N ARG A 325 10.49 -10.93 -5.29
CA ARG A 325 11.21 -10.49 -6.48
C ARG A 325 10.26 -9.63 -7.33
N PRO A 326 10.67 -8.42 -7.74
CA PRO A 326 9.93 -7.66 -8.74
C PRO A 326 9.86 -8.41 -10.07
N CYS A 327 8.88 -8.06 -10.91
CA CYS A 327 8.69 -8.64 -12.24
C CYS A 327 8.88 -7.63 -13.37
N ALA A 328 9.09 -6.35 -13.08
CA ALA A 328 9.42 -5.33 -14.08
C ALA A 328 10.21 -4.18 -13.45
N ILE A 329 10.89 -3.41 -14.30
CA ILE A 329 11.60 -2.18 -13.93
C ILE A 329 11.22 -1.04 -14.86
N ALA A 330 11.35 0.20 -14.40
CA ALA A 330 11.16 1.40 -15.21
C ALA A 330 12.08 2.54 -14.75
N TRP A 331 12.65 3.26 -15.70
CA TRP A 331 13.35 4.52 -15.46
C TRP A 331 12.39 5.69 -15.66
N VAL A 332 12.06 6.38 -14.56
CA VAL A 332 10.93 7.31 -14.50
C VAL A 332 11.40 8.72 -14.16
N GLU A 333 10.91 9.71 -14.90
CA GLU A 333 11.12 11.13 -14.59
C GLU A 333 10.32 11.55 -13.35
N ARG A 334 10.77 12.60 -12.65
CA ARG A 334 10.11 13.10 -11.42
C ARG A 334 8.62 13.35 -11.63
N GLU A 335 8.28 13.97 -12.75
CA GLU A 335 6.91 14.41 -13.10
C GLU A 335 6.00 13.20 -13.34
N ALA A 336 6.54 12.13 -13.95
CA ALA A 336 5.81 10.92 -14.26
C ALA A 336 5.56 10.02 -13.03
N LEU A 337 6.22 10.26 -11.89
CA LEU A 337 5.99 9.47 -10.66
C LEU A 337 4.54 9.53 -10.15
N ALA A 338 3.79 10.56 -10.53
CA ALA A 338 2.37 10.68 -10.19
C ALA A 338 1.51 9.60 -10.89
N ASP A 339 1.98 9.08 -12.03
CA ASP A 339 1.27 8.10 -12.86
C ASP A 339 1.49 6.65 -12.41
N TYR A 340 2.36 6.43 -11.42
CA TYR A 340 2.63 5.12 -10.86
C TYR A 340 1.90 4.91 -9.52
N PRO A 341 1.20 3.78 -9.32
CA PRO A 341 0.60 3.43 -8.04
C PRO A 341 1.70 3.03 -7.05
N LEU A 342 2.05 3.95 -6.16
CA LEU A 342 3.12 3.77 -5.17
C LEU A 342 2.52 3.51 -3.78
N PRO A 343 3.17 2.68 -2.93
CA PRO A 343 2.83 2.64 -1.52
C PRO A 343 3.19 3.96 -0.85
N SER A 344 2.52 4.27 0.27
CA SER A 344 2.72 5.54 1.01
C SER A 344 4.17 5.77 1.43
N THR A 345 4.94 4.71 1.71
CA THR A 345 6.36 4.78 2.05
C THR A 345 7.21 5.22 0.85
N ALA A 346 6.97 4.66 -0.34
CA ALA A 346 7.64 5.07 -1.58
C ALA A 346 7.30 6.53 -1.94
N ARG A 347 6.03 6.90 -1.86
CA ARG A 347 5.56 8.28 -2.13
C ARG A 347 6.23 9.29 -1.20
N ARG A 348 6.35 8.95 0.09
CA ARG A 348 7.07 9.75 1.08
C ARG A 348 8.56 9.83 0.76
N LEU A 349 9.17 8.73 0.31
CA LEU A 349 10.60 8.66 -0.02
C LEU A 349 10.93 9.53 -1.24
N ALA A 350 10.10 9.47 -2.28
CA ALA A 350 10.22 10.35 -3.45
C ALA A 350 10.20 11.82 -3.03
N ARG A 351 9.20 12.25 -2.24
CA ARG A 351 9.13 13.63 -1.73
C ARG A 351 10.40 14.03 -0.98
N LEU A 352 10.92 13.15 -0.12
CA LEU A 352 12.14 13.42 0.64
C LEU A 352 13.36 13.57 -0.27
N TYR A 353 13.53 12.68 -1.24
CA TYR A 353 14.64 12.71 -2.19
C TYR A 353 14.63 13.98 -3.04
N PHE A 354 13.49 14.33 -3.64
CA PHE A 354 13.38 15.48 -4.55
C PHE A 354 13.39 16.82 -3.82
N SER A 355 12.77 16.94 -2.65
CA SER A 355 12.86 18.17 -1.84
C SER A 355 14.28 18.47 -1.34
N ALA A 356 15.07 17.43 -1.05
CA ALA A 356 16.48 17.58 -0.69
C ALA A 356 17.39 17.89 -1.89
N LYS A 357 16.93 17.62 -3.13
CA LYS A 357 17.64 17.93 -4.39
C LYS A 357 17.38 19.38 -4.81
N ASP A 358 16.16 19.88 -4.61
CA ASP A 358 15.80 21.28 -4.88
C ASP A 358 16.60 22.28 -4.02
N ARG A 359 17.05 21.90 -2.81
CA ARG A 359 17.96 22.70 -1.98
C ARG A 359 19.41 22.76 -2.47
N ARG A 360 19.81 21.90 -3.42
CA ARG A 360 21.17 21.83 -3.98
C ARG A 360 21.28 22.53 -5.33
N LYS A 361 20.21 23.11 -5.86
CA LYS A 361 20.34 24.05 -6.97
C LYS A 361 21.08 25.28 -6.40
N PRO A 362 22.27 25.65 -6.90
CA PRO A 362 22.84 26.94 -6.51
C PRO A 362 21.79 28.01 -6.84
N PRO A 363 21.70 29.11 -6.06
CA PRO A 363 20.87 30.23 -6.47
C PRO A 363 21.27 30.56 -7.90
N GLN A 364 20.28 30.58 -8.80
CA GLN A 364 20.51 31.15 -10.12
C GLN A 364 21.14 32.52 -9.88
N SER A 365 22.32 32.71 -10.45
CA SER A 365 23.11 33.93 -10.33
C SER A 365 22.22 35.15 -10.46
N ASP A 366 22.49 36.14 -9.60
CA ASP A 366 21.86 37.46 -9.51
C ASP A 366 22.04 38.33 -10.79
N GLU A 367 21.88 37.77 -11.99
CA GLU A 367 21.88 38.55 -13.23
C GLU A 367 20.52 39.23 -13.51
N ALA A 368 19.44 38.78 -12.87
CA ALA A 368 18.14 39.44 -12.95
C ALA A 368 18.01 40.65 -12.01
N ALA A 369 18.79 40.72 -10.93
CA ALA A 369 18.71 41.81 -9.94
C ALA A 369 19.43 43.09 -10.40
N HIS A 370 20.47 42.98 -11.23
CA HIS A 370 21.22 44.15 -11.72
C HIS A 370 20.56 44.85 -12.93
N SER A 371 19.67 44.17 -13.67
CA SER A 371 18.91 44.79 -14.78
C SER A 371 17.72 45.63 -14.28
N ALA A 372 17.15 45.30 -13.12
CA ALA A 372 16.01 46.02 -12.54
C ALA A 372 16.43 47.30 -11.78
N ALA A 373 17.64 47.33 -11.19
CA ALA A 373 18.15 48.52 -10.50
C ALA A 373 18.58 49.64 -11.48
N ALA A 374 19.18 49.30 -12.61
CA ALA A 374 19.59 50.27 -13.63
C ALA A 374 18.41 50.96 -14.35
N LYS A 375 17.26 50.27 -14.47
CA LYS A 375 16.03 50.82 -15.07
C LYS A 375 15.21 51.71 -14.11
N ARG A 376 15.40 51.58 -12.79
CA ARG A 376 14.74 52.46 -11.80
C ARG A 376 15.48 53.78 -11.58
N ALA A 377 16.80 53.81 -11.75
CA ALA A 377 17.58 55.04 -11.62
C ALA A 377 17.30 56.05 -12.76
N THR A 378 17.06 55.57 -13.98
CA THR A 378 16.78 56.44 -15.15
C THR A 378 15.35 56.97 -15.21
N ALA A 379 14.41 56.40 -14.45
CA ALA A 379 13.03 56.89 -14.36
C ALA A 379 12.84 57.97 -13.28
N SER A 380 13.69 58.01 -12.25
CA SER A 380 13.63 59.00 -11.18
C SER A 380 14.15 60.37 -11.61
N ASP A 381 15.13 60.42 -12.51
CA ASP A 381 15.79 61.66 -12.96
C ASP A 381 14.95 62.44 -14.00
N ARG A 382 13.99 61.77 -14.66
CA ARG A 382 13.03 62.43 -15.57
C ARG A 382 11.82 63.06 -14.88
N ARG A 383 11.59 62.81 -13.59
CA ARG A 383 10.46 63.37 -12.82
C ARG A 383 10.83 64.62 -11.99
N GLN A 384 12.09 65.03 -11.95
CA GLN A 384 12.54 66.23 -11.21
C GLN A 384 12.92 67.44 -12.08
N ARG A 385 12.69 67.39 -13.41
CA ARG A 385 12.88 68.54 -14.33
C ARG A 385 11.61 68.92 -15.09
N GLY A 386 10.45 68.80 -14.45
CA GLY A 386 9.15 69.08 -15.04
C GLY A 386 8.13 69.50 -14.00
N SER A 387 8.43 70.56 -13.26
CA SER A 387 7.52 71.34 -12.42
C SER A 387 8.13 72.69 -12.14
#